data_AF-A0A329RAZ7-F1
#
_entry.id   AF-A0A329RAZ7-F1
#
_cell.length_a   1.000
_cell.length_b   1.000
_cell.length_c   1.000
_cell.angle_alpha   90.00
_cell.angle_beta   90.00
_cell.angle_gamma   90.00
#
_symmetry.space_group_name_H-M   'P 1'
#
loop_
_entity.id
_entity.type
_entity.pdbx_description
1 polymer ?
#
loop_
_entity_poly.entity_id
_entity_poly.type
_entity_poly.pdbx_seq_one_letter_code
_entity_poly.pdbx_strand_id
1 'polypeptide(L)'
;MSASTVLQPKSLNPPQASLLTLELSLTLYTATWLFIVLFHVACSTYLICATMAYWYLTKGTMPFFVSIWSLTGTQNYRFYGTMFGIIGGMHALQVLNILIMSIRARRITLRSEGSNMIQTLVVKRMMPSRFVTRNSSQPTSRTTGPFAYIWINVFSRKGIFGVESEHFSTVFAVREVLEASSQTYQAYRASNLLPRAGMNALIVGLLVTNCWTTAGIQLFLRKSPALERVVTLTYDALLSFGMMIVVPLIIFIPYIEAFNFEYSIFKNPDVLYDPVPLATMVLENRLIFASSLFDFATKLIPQLSIFLSLVTVSELLGRSDVKVIPSTNRHSIQSVAVKPKAGSDGIGKPSEVDKTIGNPKNSGQFASLRALHKWKHVIAIVLFILWGTIILLLHGLAAQRAANYEVIGCRAVTRPWFSNGKEPCSSLVYDCHARNTTSPDGSSFDKLDHVTLATLAIAHCPELKMPPDFQRLENLVMFHLYNSTIVNWDAESSVSATAHTRLLSVLVGKTQMAEFPVGLLQPLPASLMSVQFSQTNLTKLPDDLYVRWHAMAMISFENGILTEIPYQMFFSPVYTLSLMGNRIETLPTLAMMPPGMIIPELRLTHNPLRELPAALMAPDPFIMSLNVQ
;
A
#
# COMPACT_ATOMS: atom_id res chain seq x y z
N MET A 1 -12.04 48.69 -69.68
CA MET A 1 -11.80 49.35 -68.38
C MET A 1 -13.12 49.49 -67.65
N SER A 2 -13.36 48.65 -66.64
CA SER A 2 -14.35 48.88 -65.58
C SER A 2 -13.94 47.94 -64.44
N ALA A 3 -13.38 48.50 -63.37
CA ALA A 3 -12.83 47.75 -62.25
C ALA A 3 -13.78 47.84 -61.05
N SER A 4 -14.40 46.72 -60.73
CA SER A 4 -15.27 46.49 -59.59
C SER A 4 -14.44 46.29 -58.31
N THR A 5 -14.57 47.20 -57.36
CA THR A 5 -13.98 47.09 -56.01
C THR A 5 -14.94 46.33 -55.09
N VAL A 6 -14.59 45.08 -54.78
CA VAL A 6 -15.30 44.23 -53.80
C VAL A 6 -14.82 44.60 -52.39
N LEU A 7 -15.74 45.11 -51.56
CA LEU A 7 -15.54 45.30 -50.13
C LEU A 7 -15.50 43.93 -49.42
N GLN A 8 -14.38 43.59 -48.78
CA GLN A 8 -14.30 42.45 -47.88
C GLN A 8 -14.95 42.76 -46.52
N PRO A 9 -15.69 41.81 -45.91
CA PRO A 9 -16.25 41.98 -44.58
C PRO A 9 -15.14 41.87 -43.52
N LYS A 10 -15.13 42.86 -42.62
CA LYS A 10 -14.31 42.93 -41.42
C LYS A 10 -14.58 41.70 -40.55
N SER A 11 -13.61 40.78 -40.46
CA SER A 11 -13.70 39.61 -39.58
C SER A 11 -13.81 40.07 -38.13
N LEU A 12 -14.97 39.89 -37.51
CA LEU A 12 -15.07 39.90 -36.06
C LEU A 12 -14.23 38.71 -35.56
N ASN A 13 -13.09 39.00 -34.92
CA ASN A 13 -12.41 38.01 -34.11
C ASN A 13 -13.42 37.48 -33.06
N PRO A 14 -13.64 36.16 -32.98
CA PRO A 14 -14.44 35.62 -31.88
C PRO A 14 -13.73 35.95 -30.55
N PRO A 15 -14.47 36.19 -29.45
CA PRO A 15 -13.88 36.53 -28.18
C PRO A 15 -12.91 35.42 -27.76
N GLN A 16 -11.65 35.78 -27.52
CA GLN A 16 -10.66 34.92 -26.88
C GLN A 16 -11.28 34.41 -25.57
N ALA A 17 -11.64 33.14 -25.52
CA ALA A 17 -12.18 32.51 -24.32
C ALA A 17 -11.18 32.77 -23.18
N SER A 18 -11.62 33.51 -22.16
CA SER A 18 -10.80 33.83 -20.99
C SER A 18 -10.37 32.52 -20.34
N LEU A 19 -9.09 32.23 -20.48
CA LEU A 19 -8.45 31.02 -19.99
C LEU A 19 -8.56 31.00 -18.46
N LEU A 20 -9.10 29.94 -17.86
CA LEU A 20 -9.19 29.82 -16.40
C LEU A 20 -7.77 29.59 -15.84
N THR A 21 -7.06 30.67 -15.50
CA THR A 21 -5.72 30.64 -14.88
C THR A 21 -5.72 31.37 -13.55
N LEU A 22 -4.95 30.84 -12.60
CA LEU A 22 -4.61 31.51 -11.35
C LEU A 22 -3.21 32.11 -11.48
N GLU A 23 -3.14 33.43 -11.56
CA GLU A 23 -1.88 34.16 -11.68
C GLU A 23 -1.21 34.31 -10.30
N LEU A 24 0.03 33.81 -10.17
CA LEU A 24 0.81 33.86 -8.94
C LEU A 24 1.93 34.90 -9.03
N SER A 25 2.34 35.44 -7.87
CA SER A 25 3.57 36.22 -7.76
C SER A 25 4.78 35.35 -8.11
N LEU A 26 5.90 35.97 -8.50
CA LEU A 26 7.11 35.23 -8.89
C LEU A 26 7.61 34.26 -7.80
N THR A 27 7.61 34.71 -6.55
CA THR A 27 8.06 33.91 -5.40
C THR A 27 7.16 32.70 -5.20
N LEU A 28 5.85 32.91 -5.20
CA LEU A 28 4.86 31.85 -5.01
C LEU A 28 4.83 30.88 -6.19
N TYR A 29 4.96 31.37 -7.43
CA TYR A 29 5.08 30.53 -8.62
C TYR A 29 6.33 29.65 -8.57
N THR A 30 7.47 30.20 -8.14
CA THR A 30 8.73 29.46 -8.01
C THR A 30 8.63 28.39 -6.93
N ALA A 31 8.07 28.72 -5.76
CA ALA A 31 7.84 27.76 -4.69
C ALA A 31 6.89 26.63 -5.13
N THR A 32 5.82 26.98 -5.87
CA THR A 32 4.86 26.00 -6.37
C THR A 32 5.47 25.09 -7.44
N TRP A 33 6.33 25.64 -8.31
CA TRP A 33 7.07 24.84 -9.28
C TRP A 33 7.98 23.82 -8.58
N LEU A 34 8.75 24.25 -7.57
CA LEU A 34 9.61 23.37 -6.79
C LEU A 34 8.80 22.28 -6.09
N PHE A 35 7.67 22.65 -5.48
CA PHE A 35 6.74 21.73 -4.84
C PHE A 35 6.24 20.64 -5.81
N ILE A 36 5.72 21.04 -6.98
CA ILE A 36 5.19 20.10 -7.98
C ILE A 36 6.28 19.15 -8.48
N VAL A 37 7.47 19.67 -8.80
CA VAL A 37 8.60 18.84 -9.25
C VAL A 37 9.01 17.86 -8.17
N LEU A 38 9.17 18.32 -6.92
CA LEU A 38 9.56 17.47 -5.80
C LEU A 38 8.55 16.34 -5.57
N PHE A 39 7.25 16.65 -5.59
CA PHE A 39 6.20 15.66 -5.41
C PHE A 39 6.17 14.63 -6.54
N HIS A 40 6.32 15.05 -7.81
CA HIS A 40 6.43 14.08 -8.89
C HIS A 40 7.67 13.18 -8.74
N VAL A 41 8.82 13.74 -8.36
CA VAL A 41 10.04 12.96 -8.10
C VAL A 41 9.80 11.96 -6.97
N ALA A 42 9.25 12.39 -5.84
CA ALA A 42 8.97 11.52 -4.70
C ALA A 42 8.01 10.37 -5.06
N CYS A 43 6.90 10.68 -5.76
CA CYS A 43 5.96 9.67 -6.24
C CYS A 43 6.63 8.69 -7.22
N SER A 44 7.40 9.20 -8.18
CA SER A 44 8.13 8.38 -9.14
C SER A 44 9.08 7.42 -8.45
N THR A 45 9.90 7.93 -7.53
CA THR A 45 10.87 7.13 -6.78
C THR A 45 10.18 6.03 -5.99
N TYR A 46 9.15 6.38 -5.21
CA TYR A 46 8.38 5.40 -4.43
C TYR A 46 7.78 4.31 -5.32
N LEU A 47 7.11 4.67 -6.42
CA LEU A 47 6.44 3.70 -7.30
C LEU A 47 7.43 2.80 -8.05
N ILE A 48 8.61 3.32 -8.41
CA ILE A 48 9.70 2.51 -8.97
C ILE A 48 10.25 1.55 -7.91
N CYS A 49 10.49 2.02 -6.68
CA CYS A 49 10.89 1.14 -5.58
C CYS A 49 9.83 0.06 -5.29
N ALA A 50 8.54 0.41 -5.30
CA ALA A 50 7.44 -0.55 -5.16
C ALA A 50 7.48 -1.59 -6.30
N THR A 51 7.70 -1.16 -7.54
CA THR A 51 7.88 -2.07 -8.70
C THR A 51 9.00 -3.06 -8.46
N MET A 52 10.17 -2.56 -8.03
CA MET A 52 11.33 -3.38 -7.70
C MET A 52 11.03 -4.37 -6.57
N ALA A 53 10.34 -3.92 -5.51
CA ALA A 53 9.95 -4.77 -4.39
C ALA A 53 9.01 -5.91 -4.83
N TYR A 54 7.93 -5.60 -5.58
CA TYR A 54 7.03 -6.62 -6.11
C TYR A 54 7.76 -7.65 -6.96
N TRP A 55 8.73 -7.24 -7.77
CA TRP A 55 9.51 -8.13 -8.61
C TRP A 55 10.50 -8.97 -7.81
N TYR A 56 11.20 -8.36 -6.85
CA TYR A 56 12.13 -9.02 -5.94
C TYR A 56 11.42 -10.13 -5.15
N LEU A 57 10.21 -9.85 -4.67
CA LEU A 57 9.38 -10.81 -3.94
C LEU A 57 8.97 -12.06 -4.76
N THR A 58 9.19 -12.06 -6.09
CA THR A 58 8.94 -13.23 -6.95
C THR A 58 10.17 -14.08 -7.25
N LYS A 59 11.34 -13.77 -6.65
CA LYS A 59 12.62 -14.42 -6.97
C LYS A 59 13.19 -15.19 -5.79
N GLY A 60 13.97 -16.24 -6.10
CA GLY A 60 14.74 -16.99 -5.10
C GLY A 60 13.86 -17.54 -3.99
N THR A 61 14.25 -17.29 -2.74
CA THR A 61 13.51 -17.70 -1.54
C THR A 61 12.38 -16.75 -1.15
N MET A 62 12.21 -15.60 -1.82
CA MET A 62 11.16 -14.64 -1.43
C MET A 62 9.72 -15.15 -1.50
N PRO A 63 9.34 -16.03 -2.45
CA PRO A 63 8.00 -16.61 -2.47
C PRO A 63 7.63 -17.35 -1.17
N PHE A 64 8.62 -17.89 -0.44
CA PHE A 64 8.42 -18.47 0.89
C PHE A 64 7.99 -17.41 1.91
N PHE A 65 8.63 -16.25 1.93
CA PHE A 65 8.19 -15.16 2.81
C PHE A 65 6.79 -14.66 2.41
N VAL A 66 6.54 -14.52 1.11
CA VAL A 66 5.24 -14.05 0.61
C VAL A 66 4.08 -14.98 1.01
N SER A 67 4.28 -16.30 1.04
CA SER A 67 3.22 -17.23 1.44
C SER A 67 2.78 -17.06 2.90
N ILE A 68 3.62 -16.46 3.75
CA ILE A 68 3.29 -16.18 5.15
C ILE A 68 2.14 -15.15 5.24
N TRP A 69 2.14 -14.12 4.38
CA TRP A 69 1.16 -13.03 4.43
C TRP A 69 0.17 -12.97 3.26
N SER A 70 0.41 -13.70 2.17
CA SER A 70 -0.43 -13.72 0.96
C SER A 70 -1.04 -15.10 0.71
N LEU A 71 -2.37 -15.18 0.75
CA LEU A 71 -3.12 -16.41 0.45
C LEU A 71 -2.93 -16.90 -0.99
N THR A 72 -2.74 -15.97 -1.93
CA THR A 72 -2.48 -16.28 -3.34
C THR A 72 -0.97 -16.34 -3.65
N GLY A 73 -0.12 -16.31 -2.63
CA GLY A 73 1.33 -16.22 -2.79
C GLY A 73 1.72 -15.02 -3.67
N THR A 74 2.57 -15.27 -4.67
CA THR A 74 3.07 -14.26 -5.61
C THR A 74 2.20 -14.09 -6.86
N GLN A 75 1.00 -14.68 -6.89
CA GLN A 75 0.10 -14.57 -8.02
C GLN A 75 -0.17 -13.09 -8.35
N ASN A 76 0.01 -12.72 -9.61
CA ASN A 76 -0.12 -11.35 -10.13
C ASN A 76 0.89 -10.30 -9.60
N TYR A 77 1.86 -10.62 -8.75
CA TYR A 77 2.81 -9.62 -8.22
C TYR A 77 3.60 -8.89 -9.31
N ARG A 78 4.00 -9.60 -10.37
CA ARG A 78 4.66 -8.97 -11.53
C ARG A 78 3.76 -8.00 -12.28
N PHE A 79 2.47 -8.31 -12.36
CA PHE A 79 1.47 -7.41 -12.95
C PHE A 79 1.29 -6.16 -12.08
N TYR A 80 1.10 -6.33 -10.76
CA TYR A 80 1.00 -5.21 -9.81
C TYR A 80 2.22 -4.29 -9.87
N GLY A 81 3.42 -4.87 -9.83
CA GLY A 81 4.67 -4.13 -9.98
C GLY A 81 4.74 -3.37 -11.30
N THR A 82 4.42 -4.03 -12.43
CA THR A 82 4.42 -3.36 -13.75
C THR A 82 3.49 -2.16 -13.79
N MET A 83 2.28 -2.26 -13.23
CA MET A 83 1.31 -1.17 -13.21
C MET A 83 1.78 0.01 -12.35
N PHE A 84 2.36 -0.24 -11.16
CA PHE A 84 3.00 0.83 -10.38
C PHE A 84 4.15 1.47 -11.15
N GLY A 85 4.96 0.67 -11.86
CA GLY A 85 6.06 1.15 -12.68
C GLY A 85 5.62 2.05 -13.84
N ILE A 86 4.47 1.76 -14.46
CA ILE A 86 3.86 2.63 -15.49
C ILE A 86 3.52 3.99 -14.89
N ILE A 87 2.84 4.05 -13.74
CA ILE A 87 2.49 5.31 -13.09
C ILE A 87 3.75 6.07 -12.63
N GLY A 88 4.72 5.37 -12.05
CA GLY A 88 6.02 5.95 -11.70
C GLY A 88 6.72 6.57 -12.91
N GLY A 89 6.72 5.86 -14.04
CA GLY A 89 7.23 6.37 -15.32
C GLY A 89 6.46 7.61 -15.82
N MET A 90 5.15 7.68 -15.62
CA MET A 90 4.36 8.87 -15.94
C MET A 90 4.79 10.09 -15.12
N HIS A 91 5.04 9.94 -13.81
CA HIS A 91 5.60 11.02 -12.99
C HIS A 91 6.99 11.46 -13.47
N ALA A 92 7.89 10.51 -13.75
CA ALA A 92 9.23 10.82 -14.27
C ALA A 92 9.19 11.58 -15.61
N LEU A 93 8.32 11.15 -16.54
CA LEU A 93 8.12 11.83 -17.82
C LEU A 93 7.58 13.25 -17.63
N GLN A 94 6.69 13.47 -16.66
CA GLN A 94 6.17 14.80 -16.36
C GLN A 94 7.26 15.72 -15.80
N VAL A 95 8.13 15.23 -14.91
CA VAL A 95 9.30 15.99 -14.43
C VAL A 95 10.19 16.39 -15.60
N LEU A 96 10.55 15.43 -16.46
CA LEU A 96 11.38 15.69 -17.64
C LEU A 96 10.75 16.74 -18.55
N ASN A 97 9.44 16.67 -18.74
CA ASN A 97 8.68 17.63 -19.55
C ASN A 97 8.74 19.04 -18.95
N ILE A 98 8.50 19.18 -17.64
CA ILE A 98 8.58 20.46 -16.92
C ILE A 98 10.01 21.05 -17.00
N LEU A 99 11.04 20.22 -16.80
CA LEU A 99 12.44 20.66 -16.87
C LEU A 99 12.81 21.12 -18.28
N ILE A 100 12.46 20.36 -19.32
CA ILE A 100 12.77 20.71 -20.71
C ILE A 100 12.04 22.00 -21.12
N MET A 101 10.78 22.17 -20.72
CA MET A 101 10.05 23.42 -20.97
C MET A 101 10.73 24.60 -20.30
N SER A 102 11.13 24.43 -19.03
CA SER A 102 11.78 25.50 -18.27
C SER A 102 13.12 25.90 -18.89
N ILE A 103 13.90 24.92 -19.37
CA ILE A 103 15.17 25.15 -20.07
C ILE A 103 14.94 25.87 -21.41
N ARG A 104 13.98 25.39 -22.23
CA ARG A 104 13.66 26.00 -23.53
C ARG A 104 13.17 27.44 -23.39
N ALA A 105 12.33 27.68 -22.39
CA ALA A 105 11.81 29.01 -22.09
C ALA A 105 12.84 29.90 -21.37
N ARG A 106 14.00 29.35 -20.96
CA ARG A 106 15.02 30.01 -20.12
C ARG A 106 14.45 30.65 -18.85
N ARG A 107 13.32 30.11 -18.38
CA ARG A 107 12.59 30.56 -17.19
C ARG A 107 11.80 29.37 -16.67
N ILE A 108 11.58 29.34 -15.36
CA ILE A 108 10.77 28.31 -14.71
C ILE A 108 9.34 28.37 -15.28
N THR A 109 8.87 27.27 -15.87
CA THR A 109 7.53 27.15 -16.45
C THR A 109 6.89 25.81 -16.10
N LEU A 110 5.61 25.85 -15.70
CA LEU A 110 4.76 24.66 -15.52
C LEU A 110 3.89 24.35 -16.76
N ARG A 111 3.71 25.36 -17.62
CA ARG A 111 2.79 25.32 -18.76
C ARG A 111 3.55 25.31 -20.07
N SER A 112 3.06 24.53 -21.03
CA SER A 112 3.50 24.59 -22.41
C SER A 112 2.77 25.70 -23.16
N GLU A 113 3.49 26.71 -23.65
CA GLU A 113 2.95 27.69 -24.61
C GLU A 113 2.84 27.13 -26.05
N GLY A 114 3.19 25.84 -26.25
CA GLY A 114 3.09 25.11 -27.53
C GLY A 114 2.80 23.61 -27.35
N SER A 115 2.71 22.82 -28.42
CA SER A 115 2.35 21.39 -28.33
C SER A 115 3.28 20.60 -27.39
N ASN A 116 2.70 19.82 -26.48
CA ASN A 116 3.42 19.05 -25.46
C ASN A 116 4.51 18.14 -26.07
N MET A 117 5.65 18.00 -25.40
CA MET A 117 6.76 17.16 -25.87
C MET A 117 6.38 15.67 -26.00
N ILE A 118 5.39 15.20 -25.24
CA ILE A 118 4.80 13.85 -25.36
C ILE A 118 4.18 13.66 -26.75
N GLN A 119 3.48 14.69 -27.27
CA GLN A 119 2.94 14.71 -28.63
C GLN A 119 4.06 14.62 -29.69
N THR A 120 5.23 15.19 -29.40
CA THR A 120 6.37 15.20 -30.34
C THR A 120 7.20 13.92 -30.28
N LEU A 121 7.46 13.38 -29.08
CA LEU A 121 8.29 12.18 -28.86
C LEU A 121 7.60 10.89 -29.32
N VAL A 122 6.29 10.76 -29.10
CA VAL A 122 5.53 9.59 -29.57
C VAL A 122 5.40 9.59 -31.10
N VAL A 123 5.36 10.78 -31.72
CA VAL A 123 5.31 10.91 -33.19
C VAL A 123 6.69 10.69 -33.83
N LYS A 124 7.80 11.06 -33.17
CA LYS A 124 9.16 10.95 -33.75
C LYS A 124 9.80 9.56 -33.65
N ARG A 125 9.38 8.70 -32.70
CA ARG A 125 10.08 7.43 -32.41
C ARG A 125 9.72 6.26 -33.35
N MET A 126 8.99 6.50 -34.43
CA MET A 126 8.52 5.43 -35.35
C MET A 126 8.83 5.72 -36.82
N MET A 127 10.00 6.31 -37.11
CA MET A 127 10.52 6.40 -38.48
C MET A 127 11.85 5.63 -38.57
N PRO A 128 11.95 4.54 -39.36
CA PRO A 128 13.23 4.07 -39.84
C PRO A 128 13.75 5.10 -40.84
N SER A 129 15.00 5.54 -40.70
CA SER A 129 15.66 6.37 -41.70
C SER A 129 15.84 5.55 -42.99
N ARG A 130 14.94 5.70 -43.96
CA ARG A 130 15.23 5.35 -45.35
C ARG A 130 15.55 6.62 -46.12
N PHE A 131 16.79 6.70 -46.59
CA PHE A 131 17.20 7.56 -47.69
C PHE A 131 16.31 7.26 -48.90
N VAL A 132 15.43 8.18 -49.26
CA VAL A 132 14.84 8.23 -50.61
C VAL A 132 14.66 9.69 -51.01
N THR A 133 15.05 9.94 -52.25
CA THR A 133 15.16 11.18 -52.99
C THR A 133 13.87 12.00 -53.07
N ARG A 134 14.10 13.32 -53.07
CA ARG A 134 13.19 14.44 -53.34
C ARG A 134 12.38 14.21 -54.62
N ASN A 135 11.04 14.17 -54.50
CA ASN A 135 10.09 14.76 -55.45
C ASN A 135 8.68 14.90 -54.83
N SER A 136 7.88 15.74 -55.46
CA SER A 136 6.88 16.66 -54.91
C SER A 136 5.51 16.09 -54.49
N SER A 137 4.88 16.87 -53.59
CA SER A 137 3.44 17.17 -53.48
C SER A 137 2.45 16.03 -53.19
N GLN A 138 2.29 15.72 -51.89
CA GLN A 138 1.01 15.28 -51.30
C GLN A 138 1.03 15.59 -49.79
N PRO A 139 -0.08 16.06 -49.18
CA PRO A 139 -0.14 16.29 -47.74
C PRO A 139 -0.26 14.93 -47.04
N THR A 140 0.84 14.42 -46.49
CA THR A 140 0.83 13.22 -45.67
C THR A 140 0.05 13.50 -44.38
N SER A 141 -1.14 12.91 -44.26
CA SER A 141 -1.91 12.88 -43.03
C SER A 141 -1.07 12.26 -41.91
N ARG A 142 -0.75 13.05 -40.88
CA ARG A 142 -0.07 12.58 -39.68
C ARG A 142 -0.96 11.57 -38.95
N THR A 143 -0.76 10.29 -39.19
CA THR A 143 -1.38 9.23 -38.39
C THR A 143 -0.72 9.22 -37.02
N THR A 144 -1.44 9.75 -36.02
CA THR A 144 -1.08 9.64 -34.60
C THR A 144 -1.22 8.17 -34.19
N GLY A 145 -0.18 7.58 -33.60
CA GLY A 145 -0.27 6.21 -33.09
C GLY A 145 -1.38 6.06 -32.04
N PRO A 146 -1.96 4.86 -31.86
CA PRO A 146 -3.15 4.64 -31.02
C PRO A 146 -2.95 5.13 -29.58
N PHE A 147 -1.75 4.96 -29.01
CA PHE A 147 -1.42 5.48 -27.67
C PHE A 147 -1.35 7.02 -27.60
N ALA A 148 -0.81 7.68 -28.64
CA ALA A 148 -0.80 9.15 -28.69
C ALA A 148 -2.22 9.71 -28.86
N TYR A 149 -3.04 9.07 -29.68
CA TYR A 149 -4.44 9.45 -29.88
C TYR A 149 -5.24 9.33 -28.57
N ILE A 150 -5.11 8.22 -27.84
CA ILE A 150 -5.73 8.03 -26.53
C ILE A 150 -5.21 9.07 -25.53
N TRP A 151 -3.90 9.27 -25.44
CA TRP A 151 -3.31 10.24 -24.52
C TRP A 151 -3.82 11.67 -24.76
N ILE A 152 -3.92 12.10 -26.02
CA ILE A 152 -4.40 13.45 -26.38
C ILE A 152 -5.89 13.60 -26.05
N ASN A 153 -6.72 12.61 -26.38
CA ASN A 153 -8.16 12.68 -26.11
C ASN A 153 -8.50 12.58 -24.62
N VAL A 154 -7.66 11.92 -23.83
CA VAL A 154 -7.90 11.69 -22.40
C VAL A 154 -7.29 12.81 -21.53
N PHE A 155 -6.04 13.21 -21.81
CA PHE A 155 -5.25 14.09 -20.92
C PHE A 155 -4.89 15.46 -21.52
N SER A 156 -5.35 15.81 -22.72
CA SER A 156 -5.20 17.21 -23.18
C SER A 156 -6.08 18.15 -22.38
N ARG A 157 -5.81 19.46 -22.45
CA ARG A 157 -6.61 20.50 -21.78
C ARG A 157 -8.11 20.44 -22.10
N LYS A 158 -8.47 20.00 -23.31
CA LYS A 158 -9.85 19.77 -23.76
C LYS A 158 -10.28 18.29 -23.74
N GLY A 159 -9.38 17.39 -23.34
CA GLY A 159 -9.66 15.96 -23.21
C GLY A 159 -10.59 15.67 -22.03
N ILE A 160 -10.97 14.41 -21.85
CA ILE A 160 -11.97 14.01 -20.83
C ILE A 160 -11.56 14.45 -19.42
N PHE A 161 -10.28 14.30 -19.05
CA PHE A 161 -9.72 14.76 -17.77
C PHE A 161 -9.10 16.16 -17.85
N GLY A 162 -9.28 16.84 -18.99
CA GLY A 162 -8.76 18.17 -19.24
C GLY A 162 -9.48 19.25 -18.44
N VAL A 163 -8.73 20.26 -18.01
CA VAL A 163 -9.23 21.36 -17.18
C VAL A 163 -10.30 22.23 -17.86
N GLU A 164 -10.34 22.19 -19.19
CA GLU A 164 -11.31 22.89 -20.06
C GLU A 164 -12.36 21.95 -20.66
N SER A 165 -12.47 20.72 -20.15
CA SER A 165 -13.52 19.77 -20.54
C SER A 165 -14.91 20.28 -20.18
N GLU A 166 -15.88 20.11 -21.08
CA GLU A 166 -17.31 20.38 -20.80
C GLU A 166 -17.85 19.48 -19.67
N HIS A 167 -17.18 18.36 -19.39
CA HIS A 167 -17.53 17.40 -18.34
C HIS A 167 -16.63 17.48 -17.09
N PHE A 168 -15.73 18.48 -17.00
CA PHE A 168 -14.72 18.58 -15.94
C PHE A 168 -15.31 18.40 -14.53
N SER A 169 -16.40 19.11 -14.20
CA SER A 169 -17.02 19.02 -12.87
C SER A 169 -17.57 17.63 -12.54
N THR A 170 -18.12 16.92 -13.53
CA THR A 170 -18.65 15.56 -13.34
C THR A 170 -17.51 14.56 -13.21
N VAL A 171 -16.49 14.65 -14.07
CA VAL A 171 -15.31 13.76 -14.05
C VAL A 171 -14.52 13.94 -12.75
N PHE A 172 -14.36 15.19 -12.31
CA PHE A 172 -13.74 15.51 -11.04
C PHE A 172 -14.52 14.92 -9.86
N ALA A 173 -15.83 15.12 -9.79
CA ALA A 173 -16.65 14.55 -8.71
C ALA A 173 -16.59 13.02 -8.67
N VAL A 174 -16.62 12.35 -9.83
CA VAL A 174 -16.47 10.88 -9.91
C VAL A 174 -15.09 10.44 -9.42
N ARG A 175 -14.03 11.14 -9.81
CA ARG A 175 -12.66 10.87 -9.37
C ARG A 175 -12.54 10.97 -7.85
N GLU A 176 -13.01 12.06 -7.26
CA GLU A 176 -12.97 12.28 -5.80
C GLU A 176 -13.74 11.19 -5.04
N VAL A 177 -14.91 10.77 -5.54
CA VAL A 177 -15.68 9.66 -4.95
C VAL A 177 -14.92 8.32 -5.06
N LEU A 178 -14.32 8.03 -6.22
CA LEU A 178 -13.54 6.79 -6.41
C LEU A 178 -12.30 6.76 -5.51
N GLU A 179 -11.62 7.89 -5.37
CA GLU A 179 -10.47 8.04 -4.47
C GLU A 179 -10.88 7.89 -3.01
N ALA A 180 -11.88 8.64 -2.54
CA ALA A 180 -12.38 8.53 -1.18
C ALA A 180 -12.87 7.11 -0.86
N SER A 181 -13.55 6.43 -1.80
CA SER A 181 -13.95 5.02 -1.67
C SER A 181 -12.75 4.10 -1.53
N SER A 182 -11.74 4.28 -2.37
CA SER A 182 -10.52 3.47 -2.38
C SER A 182 -9.72 3.65 -1.09
N GLN A 183 -9.56 4.89 -0.64
CA GLN A 183 -8.91 5.23 0.61
C GLN A 183 -9.71 4.72 1.82
N THR A 184 -11.04 4.81 1.79
CA THR A 184 -11.92 4.24 2.83
C THR A 184 -11.72 2.73 2.94
N TYR A 185 -11.62 2.02 1.82
CA TYR A 185 -11.32 0.59 1.83
C TYR A 185 -9.92 0.31 2.41
N GLN A 186 -8.90 1.09 2.06
CA GLN A 186 -7.56 0.93 2.64
C GLN A 186 -7.54 1.25 4.15
N ALA A 187 -8.30 2.25 4.61
CA ALA A 187 -8.44 2.57 6.04
C ALA A 187 -9.20 1.46 6.80
N TYR A 188 -10.27 0.93 6.21
CA TYR A 188 -10.97 -0.25 6.74
C TYR A 188 -10.04 -1.45 6.84
N ARG A 189 -9.26 -1.73 5.79
CA ARG A 189 -8.24 -2.79 5.83
C ARG A 189 -7.19 -2.57 6.91
N ALA A 190 -6.69 -1.35 7.06
CA ALA A 190 -5.78 -1.01 8.13
C ALA A 190 -6.42 -1.24 9.51
N SER A 191 -7.72 -1.00 9.66
CA SER A 191 -8.44 -1.26 10.92
C SER A 191 -8.42 -2.75 11.31
N ASN A 192 -8.41 -3.65 10.33
CA ASN A 192 -8.35 -5.11 10.51
C ASN A 192 -6.93 -5.68 10.60
N LEU A 193 -5.92 -4.98 10.09
CA LEU A 193 -4.58 -5.53 9.86
C LEU A 193 -3.45 -4.74 10.52
N LEU A 194 -3.71 -3.58 11.12
CA LEU A 194 -2.65 -2.74 11.68
C LEU A 194 -2.79 -2.69 13.21
N PRO A 195 -1.99 -3.48 13.96
CA PRO A 195 -2.03 -3.46 15.43
C PRO A 195 -1.65 -2.09 16.01
N ARG A 196 -0.79 -1.35 15.30
CA ARG A 196 -0.29 -0.02 15.70
C ARG A 196 -1.40 1.02 15.67
N ALA A 197 -1.97 1.31 16.85
CA ALA A 197 -3.08 2.25 17.03
C ALA A 197 -2.82 3.63 16.40
N GLY A 198 -1.63 4.19 16.66
CA GLY A 198 -1.26 5.52 16.15
C GLY A 198 -1.21 5.57 14.62
N MET A 199 -0.73 4.51 13.97
CA MET A 199 -0.69 4.44 12.51
C MET A 199 -2.10 4.25 11.92
N ASN A 200 -2.95 3.46 12.58
CA ASN A 200 -4.35 3.34 12.17
C ASN A 200 -5.10 4.67 12.29
N ALA A 201 -4.91 5.40 13.39
CA ALA A 201 -5.47 6.72 13.59
C ALA A 201 -4.93 7.76 12.59
N LEU A 202 -3.63 7.69 12.24
CA LEU A 202 -3.04 8.57 11.22
C LEU A 202 -3.68 8.36 9.84
N ILE A 203 -3.87 7.11 9.41
CA ILE A 203 -4.54 6.80 8.13
C ILE A 203 -5.96 7.38 8.11
N VAL A 204 -6.73 7.15 9.17
CA VAL A 204 -8.10 7.66 9.29
C VAL A 204 -8.10 9.19 9.32
N GLY A 205 -7.18 9.79 10.07
CA GLY A 205 -7.03 11.25 10.17
C GLY A 205 -6.73 11.90 8.81
N LEU A 206 -5.85 11.30 8.00
CA LEU A 206 -5.56 11.78 6.65
C LEU A 206 -6.79 11.72 5.75
N LEU A 207 -7.54 10.62 5.78
CA LEU A 207 -8.77 10.45 4.99
C LEU A 207 -9.87 11.43 5.41
N VAL A 208 -10.15 11.53 6.72
CA VAL A 208 -11.17 12.46 7.25
C VAL A 208 -10.80 13.91 6.93
N THR A 209 -9.51 14.25 7.09
CA THR A 209 -9.00 15.57 6.71
C THR A 209 -9.24 15.81 5.22
N ASN A 210 -8.97 14.83 4.34
CA ASN A 210 -9.18 15.00 2.90
C ASN A 210 -10.65 15.31 2.58
N CYS A 211 -11.57 14.52 3.13
CA CYS A 211 -13.00 14.76 2.96
C CYS A 211 -13.43 16.17 3.41
N TRP A 212 -13.00 16.59 4.60
CA TRP A 212 -13.40 17.88 5.16
C TRP A 212 -12.69 19.07 4.51
N THR A 213 -11.45 18.92 4.05
CA THR A 213 -10.77 19.96 3.27
C THR A 213 -11.45 20.16 1.94
N THR A 214 -11.85 19.09 1.24
CA THR A 214 -12.59 19.18 -0.03
C THR A 214 -13.92 19.93 0.16
N ALA A 215 -14.68 19.61 1.21
CA ALA A 215 -15.92 20.31 1.53
C ALA A 215 -15.69 21.78 1.96
N GLY A 216 -14.73 22.02 2.84
CA GLY A 216 -14.41 23.35 3.37
C GLY A 216 -13.94 24.31 2.27
N ILE A 217 -13.07 23.84 1.37
CA ILE A 217 -12.57 24.65 0.25
C ILE A 217 -13.74 25.04 -0.68
N GLN A 218 -14.64 24.10 -1.01
CA GLN A 218 -15.82 24.38 -1.82
C GLN A 218 -16.77 25.39 -1.16
N LEU A 219 -16.84 25.41 0.18
CA LEU A 219 -17.63 26.40 0.93
C LEU A 219 -16.99 27.79 0.91
N PHE A 220 -15.70 27.90 1.22
CA PHE A 220 -15.03 29.19 1.43
C PHE A 220 -14.53 29.84 0.13
N LEU A 221 -14.10 29.06 -0.86
CA LEU A 221 -13.50 29.56 -2.10
C LEU A 221 -14.45 29.60 -3.31
N ARG A 222 -15.75 29.37 -3.09
CA ARG A 222 -16.81 29.39 -4.12
C ARG A 222 -16.82 30.61 -5.04
N LYS A 223 -16.30 31.75 -4.56
CA LYS A 223 -16.24 33.01 -5.30
C LYS A 223 -15.08 33.09 -6.30
N SER A 224 -14.07 32.20 -6.18
CA SER A 224 -12.89 32.15 -7.05
C SER A 224 -12.66 30.72 -7.55
N PRO A 225 -13.30 30.34 -8.68
CA PRO A 225 -13.26 28.96 -9.18
C PRO A 225 -11.85 28.45 -9.52
N ALA A 226 -10.94 29.32 -9.96
CA ALA A 226 -9.56 28.94 -10.27
C ALA A 226 -8.78 28.63 -8.98
N LEU A 227 -8.91 29.49 -7.96
CA LEU A 227 -8.27 29.30 -6.66
C LEU A 227 -8.83 28.08 -5.92
N GLU A 228 -10.16 27.91 -5.94
CA GLU A 228 -10.86 26.75 -5.37
C GLU A 228 -10.29 25.43 -5.92
N ARG A 229 -10.18 25.32 -7.26
CA ARG A 229 -9.66 24.11 -7.92
C ARG A 229 -8.20 23.84 -7.57
N VAL A 230 -7.34 24.86 -7.65
CA VAL A 230 -5.90 24.71 -7.33
C VAL A 230 -5.72 24.24 -5.89
N VAL A 231 -6.39 24.88 -4.93
CA VAL A 231 -6.26 24.55 -3.52
C VAL A 231 -6.83 23.15 -3.24
N THR A 232 -8.01 22.81 -3.77
CA THR A 232 -8.61 21.48 -3.59
C THR A 232 -7.69 20.38 -4.09
N LEU A 233 -7.21 20.49 -5.35
CA LEU A 233 -6.36 19.48 -5.97
C LEU A 233 -4.99 19.35 -5.28
N THR A 234 -4.46 20.45 -4.74
CA THR A 234 -3.18 20.41 -4.02
C THR A 234 -3.33 19.72 -2.67
N TYR A 235 -4.37 20.03 -1.90
CA TYR A 235 -4.62 19.37 -0.62
C TYR A 235 -4.98 17.89 -0.79
N ASP A 236 -5.81 17.57 -1.78
CA ASP A 236 -6.12 16.19 -2.18
C ASP A 236 -4.83 15.40 -2.46
N ALA A 237 -3.98 15.90 -3.37
CA ALA A 237 -2.70 15.25 -3.67
C ALA A 237 -1.79 15.10 -2.44
N LEU A 238 -1.74 16.10 -1.55
CA LEU A 238 -0.90 16.08 -0.35
C LEU A 238 -1.36 15.01 0.65
N LEU A 239 -2.65 14.95 0.93
CA LEU A 239 -3.23 14.01 1.90
C LEU A 239 -3.18 12.57 1.36
N SER A 240 -3.47 12.40 0.07
CA SER A 240 -3.32 11.12 -0.63
C SER A 240 -1.87 10.66 -0.67
N PHE A 241 -0.90 11.57 -0.88
CA PHE A 241 0.53 11.26 -0.79
C PHE A 241 0.90 10.78 0.63
N GLY A 242 0.43 11.47 1.67
CA GLY A 242 0.63 11.06 3.05
C GLY A 242 0.11 9.63 3.32
N MET A 243 -1.10 9.33 2.87
CA MET A 243 -1.75 8.05 3.14
C MET A 243 -1.15 6.90 2.32
N MET A 244 -0.80 7.15 1.05
CA MET A 244 -0.46 6.10 0.09
C MET A 244 1.04 5.91 -0.10
N ILE A 245 1.86 6.84 0.39
CA ILE A 245 3.32 6.80 0.25
C ILE A 245 3.99 6.89 1.62
N VAL A 246 3.73 7.97 2.37
CA VAL A 246 4.43 8.20 3.64
C VAL A 246 4.12 7.12 4.67
N VAL A 247 2.85 6.80 4.87
CA VAL A 247 2.44 5.76 5.84
C VAL A 247 3.03 4.38 5.48
N PRO A 248 2.87 3.85 4.24
CA PRO A 248 3.51 2.59 3.86
C PRO A 248 5.03 2.59 4.03
N LEU A 249 5.72 3.71 3.77
CA LEU A 249 7.17 3.81 3.99
C LEU A 249 7.53 3.69 5.48
N ILE A 250 6.81 4.38 6.37
CA ILE A 250 7.03 4.29 7.82
C ILE A 250 6.86 2.86 8.32
N ILE A 251 5.91 2.11 7.74
CA ILE A 251 5.66 0.71 8.09
C ILE A 251 6.75 -0.20 7.49
N PHE A 252 7.15 0.01 6.24
CA PHE A 252 7.99 -0.95 5.51
C PHE A 252 9.50 -0.79 5.73
N ILE A 253 9.99 0.44 5.96
CA ILE A 253 11.43 0.71 6.14
C ILE A 253 12.08 -0.13 7.24
N PRO A 254 11.47 -0.31 8.43
CA PRO A 254 12.05 -1.16 9.48
C PRO A 254 12.34 -2.60 9.02
N TYR A 255 11.52 -3.16 8.14
CA TYR A 255 11.76 -4.50 7.59
C TYR A 255 12.92 -4.52 6.61
N ILE A 256 13.08 -3.47 5.79
CA ILE A 256 14.24 -3.33 4.88
C ILE A 256 15.54 -3.27 5.70
N GLU A 257 15.55 -2.50 6.78
CA GLU A 257 16.73 -2.35 7.64
C GLU A 257 17.08 -3.65 8.38
N ALA A 258 16.07 -4.42 8.77
CA ALA A 258 16.22 -5.72 9.43
C ALA A 258 16.55 -6.87 8.46
N PHE A 259 16.40 -6.69 7.15
CA PHE A 259 16.60 -7.74 6.14
C PHE A 259 18.02 -7.72 5.55
N ASN A 260 18.60 -8.91 5.36
CA ASN A 260 19.84 -9.08 4.63
C ASN A 260 19.53 -9.51 3.19
N PHE A 261 19.76 -8.61 2.24
CA PHE A 261 19.47 -8.85 0.82
C PHE A 261 20.45 -9.81 0.13
N GLU A 262 21.69 -9.93 0.63
CA GLU A 262 22.70 -10.84 0.06
C GLU A 262 22.32 -12.30 0.34
N TYR A 263 21.95 -12.59 1.59
CA TYR A 263 21.58 -13.94 2.01
C TYR A 263 20.07 -14.21 1.95
N SER A 264 19.25 -13.20 1.64
CA SER A 264 17.80 -13.33 1.54
C SER A 264 17.14 -13.85 2.83
N ILE A 265 17.62 -13.38 3.98
CA ILE A 265 17.15 -13.75 5.33
C ILE A 265 17.10 -12.52 6.25
N PHE A 266 16.33 -12.60 7.34
CA PHE A 266 16.37 -11.58 8.39
C PHE A 266 17.71 -11.62 9.14
N LYS A 267 18.27 -10.44 9.44
CA LYS A 267 19.54 -10.29 10.18
C LYS A 267 19.44 -10.86 11.59
N ASN A 268 18.30 -10.62 12.25
CA ASN A 268 17.97 -11.27 13.49
C ASN A 268 17.07 -12.49 13.18
N PRO A 269 17.53 -13.73 13.41
CA PRO A 269 16.71 -14.92 13.21
C PRO A 269 15.46 -14.93 14.10
N ASP A 270 15.49 -14.28 15.27
CA ASP A 270 14.39 -14.27 16.23
C ASP A 270 13.11 -13.63 15.68
N VAL A 271 13.19 -12.80 14.64
CA VAL A 271 12.01 -12.17 14.02
C VAL A 271 11.01 -13.20 13.50
N LEU A 272 11.51 -14.36 13.04
CA LEU A 272 10.68 -15.47 12.57
C LEU A 272 10.26 -16.43 13.69
N TYR A 273 10.86 -16.30 14.88
CA TYR A 273 10.64 -17.19 16.02
C TYR A 273 9.90 -16.53 17.19
N ASP A 274 9.82 -15.22 17.26
CA ASP A 274 9.03 -14.50 18.26
C ASP A 274 7.60 -14.30 17.71
N PRO A 275 6.56 -14.76 18.45
CA PRO A 275 5.20 -14.74 17.96
C PRO A 275 4.66 -13.32 17.71
N VAL A 276 5.17 -12.29 18.40
CA VAL A 276 4.63 -10.93 18.29
C VAL A 276 5.22 -10.17 17.09
N PRO A 277 6.55 -10.11 16.89
CA PRO A 277 7.17 -9.54 15.70
C PRO A 277 6.70 -10.24 14.42
N LEU A 278 6.59 -11.58 14.41
CA LEU A 278 6.12 -12.32 13.24
C LEU A 278 4.68 -11.94 12.89
N ALA A 279 3.75 -11.96 13.86
CA ALA A 279 2.35 -11.57 13.62
C ALA A 279 2.26 -10.15 13.07
N THR A 280 3.00 -9.22 13.66
CA THR A 280 3.02 -7.81 13.23
C THR A 280 3.53 -7.68 11.80
N MET A 281 4.66 -8.33 11.48
CA MET A 281 5.23 -8.36 10.14
C MET A 281 4.24 -8.91 9.11
N VAL A 282 3.58 -10.03 9.41
CA VAL A 282 2.64 -10.68 8.50
C VAL A 282 1.46 -9.76 8.19
N LEU A 283 0.86 -9.14 9.19
CA LEU A 283 -0.31 -8.29 9.00
C LEU A 283 0.04 -6.98 8.29
N GLU A 284 1.16 -6.36 8.66
CA GLU A 284 1.63 -5.12 8.04
C GLU A 284 2.03 -5.34 6.57
N ASN A 285 2.71 -6.44 6.25
CA ASN A 285 3.03 -6.79 4.86
C ASN A 285 1.77 -7.16 4.07
N ARG A 286 0.78 -7.81 4.70
CA ARG A 286 -0.53 -8.04 4.08
C ARG A 286 -1.24 -6.72 3.76
N LEU A 287 -1.08 -5.68 4.60
CA LEU A 287 -1.63 -4.35 4.34
C LEU A 287 -0.92 -3.65 3.18
N ILE A 288 0.41 -3.65 3.18
CA ILE A 288 1.26 -2.97 2.19
C ILE A 288 1.15 -3.60 0.81
N PHE A 289 1.29 -4.94 0.73
CA PHE A 289 1.24 -5.67 -0.53
C PHE A 289 -0.19 -6.02 -0.92
N ALA A 290 -0.47 -5.99 -2.21
CA ALA A 290 -1.79 -6.30 -2.71
C ALA A 290 -2.11 -7.78 -2.55
N SER A 291 -3.20 -8.06 -1.83
CA SER A 291 -3.71 -9.40 -1.55
C SER A 291 -4.70 -9.93 -2.60
N SER A 292 -5.18 -9.06 -3.48
CA SER A 292 -6.12 -9.38 -4.57
C SER A 292 -6.12 -8.28 -5.64
N LEU A 293 -6.76 -8.51 -6.79
CA LEU A 293 -6.94 -7.50 -7.83
C LEU A 293 -7.77 -6.29 -7.34
N PHE A 294 -8.79 -6.53 -6.51
CA PHE A 294 -9.61 -5.45 -5.96
C PHE A 294 -8.80 -4.57 -5.00
N ASP A 295 -8.06 -5.21 -4.08
CA ASP A 295 -7.16 -4.51 -3.18
C ASP A 295 -6.08 -3.73 -3.95
N PHE A 296 -5.49 -4.34 -4.96
CA PHE A 296 -4.57 -3.67 -5.87
C PHE A 296 -5.20 -2.42 -6.52
N ALA A 297 -6.42 -2.54 -7.07
CA ALA A 297 -7.11 -1.43 -7.71
C ALA A 297 -7.32 -0.24 -6.76
N THR A 298 -7.73 -0.51 -5.51
CA THR A 298 -7.91 0.54 -4.48
C THR A 298 -6.59 1.17 -4.02
N LYS A 299 -5.45 0.51 -4.20
CA LYS A 299 -4.13 1.14 -4.03
C LYS A 299 -3.70 1.97 -5.25
N LEU A 300 -4.12 1.55 -6.44
CA LEU A 300 -3.74 2.18 -7.71
C LEU A 300 -4.54 3.48 -7.97
N ILE A 301 -5.83 3.51 -7.62
CA ILE A 301 -6.72 4.65 -7.87
C ILE A 301 -6.18 5.94 -7.23
N PRO A 302 -5.83 5.98 -5.92
CA PRO A 302 -5.24 7.17 -5.31
C PRO A 302 -3.91 7.61 -5.95
N GLN A 303 -3.08 6.66 -6.42
CA GLN A 303 -1.82 6.98 -7.09
C GLN A 303 -2.05 7.69 -8.43
N LEU A 304 -3.02 7.20 -9.22
CA LEU A 304 -3.47 7.90 -10.43
C LEU A 304 -4.06 9.27 -10.09
N SER A 305 -4.80 9.37 -9.00
CA SER A 305 -5.38 10.62 -8.53
C SER A 305 -4.30 11.68 -8.26
N ILE A 306 -3.26 11.34 -7.47
CA ILE A 306 -2.14 12.25 -7.19
C ILE A 306 -1.52 12.76 -8.49
N PHE A 307 -1.26 11.87 -9.46
CA PHE A 307 -0.73 12.25 -10.77
C PHE A 307 -1.63 13.27 -11.47
N LEU A 308 -2.94 12.99 -11.55
CA LEU A 308 -3.90 13.86 -12.23
C LEU A 308 -4.06 15.21 -11.53
N SER A 309 -4.08 15.23 -10.19
CA SER A 309 -4.12 16.47 -9.41
C SER A 309 -2.91 17.36 -9.71
N LEU A 310 -1.70 16.82 -9.67
CA LEU A 310 -0.48 17.60 -9.93
C LEU A 310 -0.39 18.13 -11.36
N VAL A 311 -0.79 17.33 -12.36
CA VAL A 311 -0.84 17.77 -13.77
C VAL A 311 -1.90 18.86 -13.95
N THR A 312 -3.08 18.69 -13.37
CA THR A 312 -4.18 19.67 -13.47
C THR A 312 -3.81 20.99 -12.80
N VAL A 313 -3.17 20.95 -11.63
CA VAL A 313 -2.65 22.14 -10.95
C VAL A 313 -1.62 22.85 -11.82
N SER A 314 -0.69 22.10 -12.44
CA SER A 314 0.32 22.67 -13.35
C SER A 314 -0.30 23.45 -14.52
N GLU A 315 -1.43 22.99 -15.03
CA GLU A 315 -2.18 23.62 -16.13
C GLU A 315 -3.03 24.83 -15.71
N LEU A 316 -3.38 24.94 -14.42
CA LEU A 316 -4.17 26.04 -13.86
C LEU A 316 -3.31 27.24 -13.43
N LEU A 317 -2.01 27.05 -13.24
CA LEU A 317 -1.13 28.08 -12.71
C LEU A 317 -0.49 28.96 -13.79
N GLY A 318 -0.67 30.27 -13.65
CA GLY A 318 -0.04 31.32 -14.43
C GLY A 318 0.96 32.13 -13.61
N ARG A 319 1.86 32.84 -14.30
CA ARG A 319 2.81 33.77 -13.69
C ARG A 319 2.37 35.19 -13.99
N SER A 320 2.17 35.99 -12.94
CA SER A 320 1.92 37.43 -13.06
C SER A 320 3.16 38.15 -13.59
N ASP A 321 3.17 38.50 -14.88
CA ASP A 321 4.18 39.40 -15.44
C ASP A 321 3.76 40.86 -15.15
N VAL A 322 4.22 41.41 -14.02
CA VAL A 322 4.07 42.85 -13.74
C VAL A 322 5.00 43.62 -14.69
N LYS A 323 4.45 44.09 -15.82
CA LYS A 323 5.11 45.08 -16.67
C LYS A 323 5.05 46.43 -15.95
N VAL A 324 6.11 46.81 -15.26
CA VAL A 324 6.32 48.21 -14.86
C VAL A 324 6.58 48.99 -16.14
N ILE A 325 5.58 49.71 -16.64
CA ILE A 325 5.78 50.68 -17.72
C ILE A 325 6.54 51.86 -17.09
N PRO A 326 7.77 52.18 -17.52
CA PRO A 326 8.42 53.39 -17.08
C PRO A 326 7.64 54.55 -17.68
N SER A 327 7.00 55.37 -16.84
CA SER A 327 6.39 56.62 -17.27
C SER A 327 7.51 57.62 -17.62
N THR A 328 7.99 57.59 -18.87
CA THR A 328 8.65 58.74 -19.48
C THR A 328 7.59 59.79 -19.76
N ASN A 329 7.34 60.65 -18.77
CA ASN A 329 7.06 62.06 -18.97
C ASN A 329 7.28 62.80 -17.66
N ARG A 330 8.53 63.22 -17.48
CA ARG A 330 8.90 64.29 -16.56
C ARG A 330 8.43 65.59 -17.21
N HIS A 331 7.43 66.26 -16.65
CA HIS A 331 7.41 67.70 -16.38
C HIS A 331 6.06 68.14 -15.76
N SER A 332 6.18 69.02 -14.77
CA SER A 332 5.13 69.75 -14.04
C SER A 332 4.45 69.02 -12.87
N ILE A 333 5.05 69.19 -11.69
CA ILE A 333 4.35 69.18 -10.41
C ILE A 333 3.49 70.44 -10.37
N GLN A 334 2.16 70.29 -10.43
CA GLN A 334 1.24 71.23 -9.83
C GLN A 334 0.30 70.50 -8.89
N SER A 335 0.55 70.71 -7.61
CA SER A 335 -0.35 70.43 -6.50
C SER A 335 -1.63 71.24 -6.65
N VAL A 336 -2.78 70.58 -6.75
CA VAL A 336 -4.05 71.20 -6.37
C VAL A 336 -4.86 70.21 -5.55
N ALA A 337 -5.19 70.66 -4.34
CA ALA A 337 -5.94 69.95 -3.32
C ALA A 337 -7.37 69.62 -3.77
N VAL A 338 -7.85 68.47 -3.31
CA VAL A 338 -9.27 68.10 -3.33
C VAL A 338 -10.04 69.06 -2.41
N LYS A 339 -11.09 69.69 -2.94
CA LYS A 339 -12.18 70.26 -2.13
C LYS A 339 -13.53 69.85 -2.75
N PRO A 340 -14.50 69.36 -1.96
CA PRO A 340 -15.76 68.83 -2.48
C PRO A 340 -16.90 69.86 -2.48
N LYS A 341 -17.87 69.59 -3.38
CA LYS A 341 -19.33 69.79 -3.25
C LYS A 341 -19.97 71.09 -3.79
N ALA A 342 -21.20 70.87 -4.26
CA ALA A 342 -22.26 71.77 -4.77
C ALA A 342 -22.03 72.24 -6.22
N GLY A 343 -22.95 72.08 -7.18
CA GLY A 343 -24.40 72.01 -7.12
C GLY A 343 -24.95 73.23 -7.87
N SER A 344 -25.52 73.04 -9.06
CA SER A 344 -26.56 73.90 -9.68
C SER A 344 -26.73 73.54 -11.16
N ASP A 345 -27.91 73.03 -11.47
CA ASP A 345 -28.82 73.37 -12.57
C ASP A 345 -28.29 73.74 -13.96
N GLY A 346 -28.74 72.95 -14.93
CA GLY A 346 -28.66 73.22 -16.36
C GLY A 346 -29.63 72.31 -17.13
N ILE A 347 -30.85 72.80 -17.30
CA ILE A 347 -32.01 72.21 -17.98
C ILE A 347 -31.67 71.75 -19.41
N GLY A 348 -32.17 70.57 -19.79
CA GLY A 348 -32.19 70.09 -21.17
C GLY A 348 -32.69 68.66 -21.33
N LYS A 349 -34.01 68.49 -21.49
CA LYS A 349 -34.68 67.30 -22.09
C LYS A 349 -35.71 67.86 -23.09
N PRO A 350 -36.24 67.10 -24.07
CA PRO A 350 -35.92 65.73 -24.45
C PRO A 350 -35.72 65.57 -25.98
N SER A 351 -35.21 64.41 -26.41
CA SER A 351 -35.74 63.75 -27.61
C SER A 351 -35.66 62.24 -27.46
N GLU A 352 -36.85 61.68 -27.60
CA GLU A 352 -37.28 60.28 -27.59
C GLU A 352 -36.90 59.61 -28.94
N VAL A 353 -37.16 58.28 -29.05
CA VAL A 353 -36.84 57.32 -30.15
C VAL A 353 -35.66 56.41 -29.76
N ASP A 354 -35.77 55.08 -29.59
CA ASP A 354 -36.80 54.10 -29.92
C ASP A 354 -36.74 52.92 -28.92
N LYS A 355 -37.89 52.42 -28.47
CA LYS A 355 -38.00 51.23 -27.60
C LYS A 355 -38.10 49.99 -28.48
N THR A 356 -36.98 49.30 -28.67
CA THR A 356 -37.03 47.91 -29.14
C THR A 356 -37.36 46.99 -27.97
N ILE A 357 -38.57 46.43 -28.02
CA ILE A 357 -39.09 45.39 -27.14
C ILE A 357 -38.24 44.12 -27.32
N GLY A 358 -37.32 43.89 -26.39
CA GLY A 358 -36.60 42.62 -26.25
C GLY A 358 -37.44 41.60 -25.48
N ASN A 359 -37.86 40.54 -26.17
CA ASN A 359 -38.54 39.36 -25.65
C ASN A 359 -37.99 38.86 -24.29
N PRO A 360 -38.82 38.73 -23.23
CA PRO A 360 -38.41 38.10 -21.97
C PRO A 360 -38.68 36.59 -22.03
N LYS A 361 -37.88 35.84 -22.79
CA LYS A 361 -37.99 34.35 -22.79
C LYS A 361 -36.73 33.58 -22.40
N ASN A 362 -35.59 34.26 -22.16
CA ASN A 362 -34.36 33.59 -21.76
C ASN A 362 -33.99 33.71 -20.26
N SER A 363 -34.79 34.36 -19.41
CA SER A 363 -34.46 34.49 -17.97
C SER A 363 -34.74 33.20 -17.17
N GLY A 364 -35.75 32.41 -17.55
CA GLY A 364 -36.16 31.19 -16.84
C GLY A 364 -35.20 30.01 -17.00
N GLN A 365 -34.66 29.78 -18.20
CA GLN A 365 -33.68 28.70 -18.45
C GLN A 365 -32.36 28.96 -17.70
N PHE A 366 -31.86 30.20 -17.70
CA PHE A 366 -30.64 30.57 -16.95
C PHE A 366 -30.84 30.58 -15.43
N ALA A 367 -32.05 30.80 -14.92
CA ALA A 367 -32.36 30.64 -13.50
C ALA A 367 -32.40 29.16 -13.09
N SER A 368 -33.01 28.29 -13.91
CA SER A 368 -33.07 26.84 -13.66
C SER A 368 -31.68 26.17 -13.70
N LEU A 369 -30.81 26.55 -14.66
CA LEU A 369 -29.44 26.03 -14.78
C LEU A 369 -28.54 26.51 -13.63
N ARG A 370 -28.70 27.77 -13.19
CA ARG A 370 -27.99 28.29 -12.00
C ARG A 370 -28.48 27.62 -10.72
N ALA A 371 -29.77 27.34 -10.59
CA ALA A 371 -30.30 26.57 -9.46
C ALA A 371 -29.75 25.14 -9.47
N LEU A 372 -29.78 24.43 -10.59
CA LEU A 372 -29.24 23.07 -10.72
C LEU A 372 -27.75 22.99 -10.38
N HIS A 373 -26.95 23.97 -10.82
CA HIS A 373 -25.52 24.03 -10.50
C HIS A 373 -25.27 24.36 -9.02
N LYS A 374 -26.08 25.25 -8.40
CA LYS A 374 -26.01 25.51 -6.95
C LYS A 374 -26.33 24.26 -6.11
N TRP A 375 -27.28 23.43 -6.55
CA TRP A 375 -27.66 22.21 -5.83
C TRP A 375 -26.60 21.12 -5.92
N LYS A 376 -25.94 20.95 -7.07
CA LYS A 376 -24.82 19.98 -7.23
C LYS A 376 -23.68 20.23 -6.24
N HIS A 377 -23.27 21.49 -6.06
CA HIS A 377 -22.22 21.88 -5.11
C HIS A 377 -22.60 21.62 -3.66
N VAL A 378 -23.85 21.91 -3.28
CA VAL A 378 -24.35 21.65 -1.92
C VAL A 378 -24.39 20.15 -1.63
N ILE A 379 -24.82 19.33 -2.59
CA ILE A 379 -24.84 17.86 -2.45
C ILE A 379 -23.42 17.32 -2.23
N ALA A 380 -22.42 17.78 -3.00
CA ALA A 380 -21.04 17.35 -2.84
C ALA A 380 -20.48 17.70 -1.46
N ILE A 381 -20.68 18.94 -1.00
CA ILE A 381 -20.24 19.40 0.32
C ILE A 381 -20.86 18.53 1.43
N VAL A 382 -22.18 18.34 1.41
CA VAL A 382 -22.88 17.54 2.41
C VAL A 382 -22.39 16.09 2.38
N LEU A 383 -22.18 15.53 1.20
CA LEU A 383 -21.67 14.17 1.02
C LEU A 383 -20.29 13.99 1.65
N PHE A 384 -19.32 14.87 1.38
CA PHE A 384 -17.96 14.74 1.91
C PHE A 384 -17.89 15.02 3.43
N ILE A 385 -18.69 15.96 3.95
CA ILE A 385 -18.80 16.18 5.40
C ILE A 385 -19.32 14.90 6.06
N LEU A 386 -20.45 14.38 5.56
CA LEU A 386 -21.07 13.17 6.09
C LEU A 386 -20.14 11.97 5.99
N TRP A 387 -19.42 11.82 4.88
CA TRP A 387 -18.44 10.75 4.67
C TRP A 387 -17.35 10.77 5.74
N GLY A 388 -16.70 11.92 5.94
CA GLY A 388 -15.66 12.08 6.96
C GLY A 388 -16.19 11.84 8.38
N THR A 389 -17.40 12.34 8.69
CA THR A 389 -18.05 12.12 9.99
C THR A 389 -18.37 10.65 10.24
N ILE A 390 -18.90 9.93 9.24
CA ILE A 390 -19.19 8.49 9.36
C ILE A 390 -17.91 7.71 9.63
N ILE A 391 -16.83 7.98 8.88
CA ILE A 391 -15.55 7.28 9.08
C ILE A 391 -14.97 7.56 10.47
N LEU A 392 -14.99 8.83 10.90
CA LEU A 392 -14.50 9.19 12.22
C LEU A 392 -15.31 8.51 13.33
N LEU A 393 -16.64 8.44 13.18
CA LEU A 393 -17.52 7.72 14.10
C LEU A 393 -17.20 6.23 14.13
N LEU A 394 -17.06 5.58 12.98
CA LEU A 394 -16.71 4.17 12.89
C LEU A 394 -15.36 3.87 13.56
N HIS A 395 -14.35 4.71 13.31
CA HIS A 395 -13.04 4.58 13.96
C HIS A 395 -13.10 4.84 15.46
N GLY A 396 -13.84 5.85 15.91
CA GLY A 396 -14.05 6.15 17.33
C GLY A 396 -14.75 5.02 18.07
N LEU A 397 -15.81 4.46 17.49
CA LEU A 397 -16.51 3.28 18.03
C LEU A 397 -15.59 2.06 18.10
N ALA A 398 -14.77 1.82 17.06
CA ALA A 398 -13.79 0.74 17.07
C ALA A 398 -12.71 0.93 18.14
N ALA A 399 -12.20 2.15 18.32
CA ALA A 399 -11.23 2.49 19.34
C ALA A 399 -11.82 2.35 20.75
N GLN A 400 -13.06 2.78 20.96
CA GLN A 400 -13.76 2.63 22.23
C GLN A 400 -13.99 1.15 22.57
N ARG A 401 -14.42 0.33 21.62
CA ARG A 401 -14.52 -1.13 21.82
C ARG A 401 -13.18 -1.73 22.22
N ALA A 402 -12.11 -1.36 21.52
CA ALA A 402 -10.78 -1.88 21.79
C ALA A 402 -10.20 -1.48 23.16
N ALA A 403 -10.66 -0.36 23.72
CA ALA A 403 -10.30 0.04 25.09
C ALA A 403 -10.95 -0.86 26.17
N ASN A 404 -12.03 -1.57 25.81
CA ASN A 404 -12.81 -2.42 26.72
C ASN A 404 -12.61 -3.92 26.45
N TYR A 405 -11.62 -4.30 25.64
CA TYR A 405 -11.31 -5.72 25.40
C TYR A 405 -10.73 -6.38 26.66
N GLU A 406 -11.19 -7.60 26.94
CA GLU A 406 -10.87 -8.35 28.15
C GLU A 406 -9.96 -9.56 27.88
N VAL A 407 -9.61 -9.86 26.62
CA VAL A 407 -8.69 -10.97 26.29
C VAL A 407 -7.28 -10.67 26.84
N ILE A 408 -7.01 -11.26 28.00
CA ILE A 408 -5.74 -11.17 28.71
C ILE A 408 -4.60 -11.74 27.85
N GLY A 409 -3.47 -11.05 27.78
CA GLY A 409 -2.30 -11.54 27.04
C GLY A 409 -2.37 -11.36 25.53
N CYS A 410 -3.38 -10.63 25.01
CA CYS A 410 -3.33 -10.18 23.63
C CYS A 410 -2.18 -9.17 23.42
N ARG A 411 -1.27 -9.47 22.51
CA ARG A 411 -0.09 -8.65 22.20
C ARG A 411 -0.22 -7.87 20.89
N ALA A 412 -1.15 -8.26 20.01
CA ALA A 412 -1.41 -7.58 18.74
C ALA A 412 -2.91 -7.36 18.53
N VAL A 413 -3.47 -6.36 19.20
CA VAL A 413 -4.90 -5.98 19.10
C VAL A 413 -5.15 -5.17 17.83
N THR A 414 -6.16 -5.54 17.05
CA THR A 414 -6.65 -4.76 15.90
C THR A 414 -7.97 -4.05 16.24
N ARG A 415 -8.43 -3.13 15.37
CA ARG A 415 -9.56 -2.21 15.63
C ARG A 415 -10.54 -2.20 14.46
N PRO A 416 -11.12 -3.34 14.09
CA PRO A 416 -12.05 -3.41 12.97
C PRO A 416 -13.25 -2.49 13.21
N TRP A 417 -13.69 -1.81 12.15
CA TRP A 417 -14.86 -0.92 12.21
C TRP A 417 -16.16 -1.67 12.51
N PHE A 418 -16.26 -2.93 12.08
CA PHE A 418 -17.40 -3.79 12.34
C PHE A 418 -16.95 -4.94 13.24
N SER A 419 -17.75 -5.25 14.26
CA SER A 419 -17.47 -6.35 15.19
C SER A 419 -18.44 -7.49 14.92
N ASN A 420 -17.93 -8.71 15.01
CA ASN A 420 -18.70 -9.95 15.03
C ASN A 420 -19.10 -10.37 16.46
N GLY A 421 -18.94 -9.49 17.45
CA GLY A 421 -19.15 -9.79 18.87
C GLY A 421 -17.99 -10.50 19.56
N LYS A 422 -16.88 -10.73 18.85
CA LYS A 422 -15.64 -11.32 19.38
C LYS A 422 -14.49 -10.29 19.36
N GLU A 423 -13.45 -10.56 20.15
CA GLU A 423 -12.30 -9.69 20.30
C GLU A 423 -11.19 -10.05 19.30
N PRO A 424 -10.79 -9.13 18.40
CA PRO A 424 -9.85 -9.39 17.32
C PRO A 424 -8.39 -9.25 17.79
N CYS A 425 -7.83 -10.38 18.23
CA CYS A 425 -6.44 -10.49 18.68
C CYS A 425 -5.62 -11.32 17.69
N SER A 426 -4.59 -10.71 17.11
CA SER A 426 -3.75 -11.40 16.14
C SER A 426 -2.55 -12.15 16.71
N SER A 427 -2.17 -11.85 17.96
CA SER A 427 -1.11 -12.56 18.67
C SER A 427 -1.49 -12.69 20.14
N LEU A 428 -1.70 -13.93 20.60
CA LEU A 428 -2.13 -14.23 21.95
C LEU A 428 -1.02 -14.98 22.69
N VAL A 429 -0.69 -14.49 23.89
CA VAL A 429 0.11 -15.22 24.87
C VAL A 429 -0.81 -15.64 26.01
N TYR A 430 -1.19 -16.91 26.03
CA TYR A 430 -1.91 -17.53 27.13
C TYR A 430 -0.91 -17.96 28.21
N ASP A 431 -0.74 -17.10 29.22
CA ASP A 431 0.12 -17.38 30.37
C ASP A 431 -0.74 -17.86 31.55
N CYS A 432 -0.58 -19.14 31.89
CA CYS A 432 -1.32 -19.78 32.97
C CYS A 432 -1.02 -19.17 34.35
N HIS A 433 0.24 -18.78 34.61
CA HIS A 433 0.64 -18.13 35.85
C HIS A 433 0.01 -16.73 35.97
N ALA A 434 0.04 -15.94 34.89
CA ALA A 434 -0.59 -14.62 34.86
C ALA A 434 -2.12 -14.68 35.02
N ARG A 435 -2.74 -15.78 34.60
CA ARG A 435 -4.19 -16.01 34.66
C ARG A 435 -4.63 -16.75 35.93
N ASN A 436 -3.69 -17.18 36.78
CA ASN A 436 -3.96 -18.02 37.94
C ASN A 436 -4.75 -19.30 37.58
N THR A 437 -4.38 -19.92 36.46
CA THR A 437 -4.95 -21.17 35.95
C THR A 437 -3.85 -22.21 35.76
N THR A 438 -4.17 -23.51 35.74
CA THR A 438 -3.18 -24.56 35.46
C THR A 438 -3.08 -24.95 33.98
N SER A 439 -4.15 -24.69 33.22
CA SER A 439 -4.30 -25.01 31.79
C SER A 439 -5.35 -24.08 31.16
N PRO A 440 -5.32 -23.86 29.83
CA PRO A 440 -6.51 -23.42 29.11
C PRO A 440 -7.66 -24.42 29.30
N ASP A 441 -8.87 -23.90 29.45
CA ASP A 441 -10.13 -24.65 29.46
C ASP A 441 -10.90 -24.48 28.15
N GLY A 442 -12.03 -25.19 28.01
CA GLY A 442 -12.90 -25.11 26.81
C GLY A 442 -13.66 -23.79 26.65
N SER A 443 -13.39 -22.78 27.47
CA SER A 443 -13.94 -21.42 27.32
C SER A 443 -12.86 -20.36 27.10
N SER A 444 -11.59 -20.77 27.19
CA SER A 444 -10.41 -19.89 27.21
C SER A 444 -10.25 -19.06 25.95
N PHE A 445 -10.80 -19.55 24.83
CA PHE A 445 -10.78 -18.87 23.54
C PHE A 445 -12.16 -18.35 23.11
N ASP A 446 -13.21 -18.48 23.93
CA ASP A 446 -14.58 -18.12 23.51
C ASP A 446 -14.74 -16.64 23.19
N LYS A 447 -14.04 -15.74 23.90
CA LYS A 447 -14.11 -14.29 23.62
C LYS A 447 -13.30 -13.90 22.37
N LEU A 448 -12.38 -14.75 21.93
CA LEU A 448 -11.46 -14.47 20.84
C LEU A 448 -12.15 -14.59 19.48
N ASP A 449 -11.82 -13.68 18.56
CA ASP A 449 -12.10 -13.90 17.15
C ASP A 449 -11.01 -14.82 16.56
N HIS A 450 -11.34 -16.12 16.49
CA HIS A 450 -10.42 -17.16 16.01
C HIS A 450 -9.89 -16.91 14.59
N VAL A 451 -10.64 -16.19 13.75
CA VAL A 451 -10.23 -15.88 12.37
C VAL A 451 -9.07 -14.88 12.34
N THR A 452 -8.93 -14.06 13.38
CA THR A 452 -7.90 -13.01 13.44
C THR A 452 -6.57 -13.49 14.03
N LEU A 453 -6.59 -14.62 14.75
CA LEU A 453 -5.42 -15.12 15.48
C LEU A 453 -4.39 -15.71 14.52
N ALA A 454 -3.21 -15.08 14.44
CA ALA A 454 -2.08 -15.53 13.64
C ALA A 454 -1.03 -16.24 14.47
N THR A 455 -0.81 -15.85 15.73
CA THR A 455 0.15 -16.53 16.61
C THR A 455 -0.44 -16.82 17.98
N LEU A 456 -0.17 -18.02 18.49
CA LEU A 456 -0.58 -18.48 19.81
C LEU A 456 0.66 -18.97 20.56
N ALA A 457 0.89 -18.43 21.74
CA ALA A 457 1.83 -18.98 22.70
C ALA A 457 1.09 -19.41 23.95
N ILE A 458 1.26 -20.65 24.37
CA ILE A 458 0.80 -21.15 25.67
C ILE A 458 2.04 -21.27 26.56
N ALA A 459 2.00 -20.65 27.74
CA ALA A 459 3.17 -20.56 28.61
C ALA A 459 2.82 -20.78 30.08
N HIS A 460 3.80 -21.28 30.83
CA HIS A 460 3.73 -21.38 32.30
C HIS A 460 2.58 -22.24 32.81
N CYS A 461 2.16 -23.25 32.06
CA CYS A 461 1.05 -24.14 32.40
C CYS A 461 1.57 -25.42 33.09
N PRO A 462 1.38 -25.59 34.41
CA PRO A 462 1.90 -26.73 35.16
C PRO A 462 1.17 -28.05 34.88
N GLU A 463 -0.04 -28.02 34.31
CA GLU A 463 -0.82 -29.21 33.97
C GLU A 463 -1.55 -29.02 32.63
N LEU A 464 -0.80 -28.74 31.55
CA LEU A 464 -1.38 -28.44 30.25
C LEU A 464 -2.20 -29.63 29.71
N LYS A 465 -3.47 -29.36 29.48
CA LYS A 465 -4.38 -30.18 28.68
C LYS A 465 -4.78 -29.35 27.46
N MET A 466 -4.32 -29.75 26.28
CA MET A 466 -4.60 -28.99 25.06
C MET A 466 -6.11 -28.99 24.78
N PRO A 467 -6.77 -27.83 24.66
CA PRO A 467 -8.22 -27.78 24.49
C PRO A 467 -8.63 -28.17 23.05
N PRO A 468 -9.77 -28.85 22.85
CA PRO A 468 -10.30 -29.15 21.51
C PRO A 468 -10.57 -27.91 20.65
N ASP A 469 -10.85 -26.77 21.29
CA ASP A 469 -11.03 -25.48 20.61
C ASP A 469 -9.79 -25.01 19.83
N PHE A 470 -8.63 -25.63 20.06
CA PHE A 470 -7.44 -25.44 19.22
C PHE A 470 -7.77 -25.63 17.74
N GLN A 471 -8.63 -26.59 17.38
CA GLN A 471 -9.06 -26.83 15.99
C GLN A 471 -9.79 -25.65 15.34
N ARG A 472 -10.31 -24.68 16.11
CA ARG A 472 -10.99 -23.50 15.56
C ARG A 472 -10.02 -22.42 15.09
N LEU A 473 -8.72 -22.56 15.37
CA LEU A 473 -7.70 -21.54 15.11
C LEU A 473 -7.15 -21.65 13.67
N GLU A 474 -8.04 -21.48 12.69
CA GLU A 474 -7.75 -21.80 11.27
C GLU A 474 -6.66 -20.93 10.63
N ASN A 475 -6.47 -19.71 11.14
CA ASN A 475 -5.51 -18.74 10.60
C ASN A 475 -4.15 -18.74 11.32
N LEU A 476 -3.91 -19.71 12.19
CA LEU A 476 -2.68 -19.83 12.94
C LEU A 476 -1.49 -20.04 11.99
N VAL A 477 -0.48 -19.19 12.13
CA VAL A 477 0.79 -19.21 11.39
C VAL A 477 1.90 -19.78 12.27
N MET A 478 1.82 -19.54 13.58
CA MET A 478 2.83 -20.02 14.53
C MET A 478 2.20 -20.44 15.86
N PHE A 479 2.63 -21.59 16.36
CA PHE A 479 2.20 -22.12 17.65
C PHE A 479 3.40 -22.39 18.56
N HIS A 480 3.40 -21.76 19.74
CA HIS A 480 4.41 -21.95 20.76
C HIS A 480 3.83 -22.58 22.02
N LEU A 481 4.59 -23.51 22.56
CA LEU A 481 4.42 -24.00 23.91
C LEU A 481 5.73 -23.78 24.67
N TYR A 482 5.66 -23.09 25.80
CA TYR A 482 6.85 -22.73 26.56
C TYR A 482 6.70 -22.98 28.06
N ASN A 483 7.74 -23.51 28.69
CA ASN A 483 7.84 -23.64 30.16
C ASN A 483 6.57 -24.22 30.79
N SER A 484 6.14 -25.38 30.30
CA SER A 484 4.87 -26.01 30.67
C SER A 484 5.04 -27.52 30.85
N THR A 485 4.07 -28.19 31.46
CA THR A 485 4.05 -29.65 31.58
C THR A 485 2.84 -30.18 30.83
N ILE A 486 3.05 -30.93 29.75
CA ILE A 486 1.99 -31.56 28.96
C ILE A 486 1.49 -32.78 29.72
N VAL A 487 0.24 -32.70 30.19
CA VAL A 487 -0.50 -33.82 30.77
C VAL A 487 -1.34 -34.51 29.69
N ASN A 488 -1.97 -33.74 28.80
CA ASN A 488 -2.70 -34.27 27.66
C ASN A 488 -2.55 -33.38 26.41
N TRP A 489 -2.20 -34.00 25.28
CA TRP A 489 -2.26 -33.39 23.95
C TRP A 489 -2.59 -34.49 22.95
N ASP A 490 -3.89 -34.70 22.74
CA ASP A 490 -4.47 -35.83 22.03
C ASP A 490 -4.77 -35.52 20.56
N ALA A 491 -5.40 -36.47 19.86
CA ALA A 491 -5.77 -36.34 18.46
C ALA A 491 -6.88 -35.30 18.22
N GLU A 492 -7.80 -35.12 19.18
CA GLU A 492 -8.89 -34.14 19.07
C GLU A 492 -8.37 -32.70 19.09
N SER A 493 -7.27 -32.48 19.81
CA SER A 493 -6.56 -31.21 19.93
C SER A 493 -5.26 -31.15 19.08
N SER A 494 -5.17 -31.99 18.05
CA SER A 494 -3.98 -32.11 17.20
C SER A 494 -3.71 -30.89 16.31
N VAL A 495 -2.46 -30.75 15.90
CA VAL A 495 -2.10 -29.91 14.74
C VAL A 495 -2.61 -30.60 13.47
N SER A 496 -3.85 -30.26 13.10
CA SER A 496 -4.55 -30.85 11.97
C SER A 496 -4.22 -30.19 10.63
N ALA A 497 -3.98 -30.99 9.59
CA ALA A 497 -3.82 -30.55 8.21
C ALA A 497 -5.04 -29.81 7.63
N THR A 498 -6.25 -30.08 8.12
CA THR A 498 -7.47 -29.44 7.61
C THR A 498 -7.85 -28.19 8.39
N ALA A 499 -7.56 -28.16 9.69
CA ALA A 499 -7.84 -26.98 10.52
C ALA A 499 -6.75 -25.91 10.35
N HIS A 500 -5.47 -26.29 10.46
CA HIS A 500 -4.36 -25.34 10.56
C HIS A 500 -3.62 -25.16 9.23
N THR A 501 -4.37 -24.92 8.15
CA THR A 501 -3.85 -24.87 6.76
C THR A 501 -2.76 -23.82 6.50
N ARG A 502 -2.52 -22.90 7.44
CA ARG A 502 -1.57 -21.80 7.35
C ARG A 502 -0.42 -21.90 8.36
N LEU A 503 -0.40 -22.95 9.19
CA LEU A 503 0.60 -23.09 10.23
C LEU A 503 1.95 -23.40 9.59
N LEU A 504 2.96 -22.61 9.94
CA LEU A 504 4.31 -22.71 9.40
C LEU A 504 5.31 -23.26 10.41
N SER A 505 5.08 -23.00 11.70
CA SER A 505 6.01 -23.40 12.75
C SER A 505 5.31 -23.81 14.04
N VAL A 506 5.81 -24.89 14.62
CA VAL A 506 5.50 -25.34 15.98
C VAL A 506 6.79 -25.36 16.79
N LEU A 507 6.80 -24.65 17.92
CA LEU A 507 7.94 -24.63 18.85
C LEU A 507 7.48 -25.08 20.24
N VAL A 508 8.18 -26.07 20.79
CA VAL A 508 7.96 -26.61 22.13
C VAL A 508 9.24 -26.42 22.95
N GLY A 509 9.27 -25.43 23.83
CA GLY A 509 10.45 -25.04 24.60
C GLY A 509 10.30 -25.27 26.10
N LYS A 510 11.34 -25.72 26.78
CA LYS A 510 11.36 -25.91 28.26
C LYS A 510 10.16 -26.68 28.78
N THR A 511 9.72 -27.70 28.04
CA THR A 511 8.44 -28.37 28.29
C THR A 511 8.67 -29.80 28.74
N GLN A 512 7.93 -30.21 29.78
CA GLN A 512 7.93 -31.58 30.29
C GLN A 512 6.77 -32.38 29.72
N MET A 513 6.98 -33.65 29.40
CA MET A 513 5.97 -34.56 28.87
C MET A 513 6.32 -36.02 29.21
N ALA A 514 5.33 -36.86 29.43
CA ALA A 514 5.57 -38.29 29.69
C ALA A 514 6.01 -39.03 28.42
N GLU A 515 5.36 -38.70 27.30
CA GLU A 515 5.59 -39.29 25.99
C GLU A 515 5.53 -38.19 24.91
N PHE A 516 5.88 -38.55 23.67
CA PHE A 516 5.75 -37.66 22.54
C PHE A 516 4.26 -37.29 22.33
N PRO A 517 3.90 -36.01 22.12
CA PRO A 517 2.51 -35.58 22.07
C PRO A 517 1.76 -36.18 20.87
N VAL A 518 0.65 -36.87 21.14
CA VAL A 518 -0.22 -37.48 20.12
C VAL A 518 -0.78 -36.43 19.15
N GLY A 519 -0.97 -35.20 19.63
CA GLY A 519 -1.39 -34.07 18.80
C GLY A 519 -0.45 -33.71 17.65
N LEU A 520 0.78 -34.23 17.63
CA LEU A 520 1.74 -34.06 16.53
C LEU A 520 1.98 -35.35 15.71
N LEU A 521 1.20 -36.41 15.96
CA LEU A 521 1.26 -37.68 15.22
C LEU A 521 0.22 -37.78 14.10
N GLN A 522 -0.71 -36.84 14.02
CA GLN A 522 -1.66 -36.73 12.91
C GLN A 522 -0.98 -36.14 11.66
N PRO A 523 -1.55 -36.34 10.46
CA PRO A 523 -1.07 -35.66 9.26
C PRO A 523 -1.00 -34.14 9.48
N LEU A 524 0.20 -33.58 9.35
CA LEU A 524 0.46 -32.17 9.58
C LEU A 524 0.08 -31.32 8.35
N PRO A 525 -0.27 -30.04 8.53
CA PRO A 525 -0.56 -29.13 7.42
C PRO A 525 0.60 -29.06 6.44
N ALA A 526 0.32 -29.13 5.13
CA ALA A 526 1.36 -29.04 4.09
C ALA A 526 2.12 -27.70 4.08
N SER A 527 1.61 -26.69 4.79
CA SER A 527 2.27 -25.41 5.01
C SER A 527 3.35 -25.46 6.11
N LEU A 528 3.36 -26.48 6.96
CA LEU A 528 4.22 -26.54 8.13
C LEU A 528 5.66 -26.81 7.72
N MET A 529 6.54 -25.85 8.00
CA MET A 529 7.92 -25.87 7.52
C MET A 529 8.91 -26.15 8.66
N SER A 530 8.48 -26.03 9.90
CA SER A 530 9.33 -26.32 11.04
C SER A 530 8.59 -26.89 12.26
N VAL A 531 9.21 -27.91 12.87
CA VAL A 531 8.84 -28.45 14.17
C VAL A 531 10.09 -28.47 15.05
N GLN A 532 10.04 -27.80 16.19
CA GLN A 532 11.19 -27.62 17.06
C GLN A 532 10.85 -27.94 18.51
N PHE A 533 11.65 -28.80 19.12
CA PHE A 533 11.63 -29.10 20.54
C PHE A 533 12.95 -28.62 21.13
N SER A 534 12.90 -27.81 22.18
CA SER A 534 14.11 -27.34 22.86
C SER A 534 13.98 -27.49 24.37
N GLN A 535 15.02 -27.98 25.05
CA GLN A 535 15.04 -28.14 26.50
C GLN A 535 13.85 -28.97 27.02
N THR A 536 13.65 -30.15 26.42
CA THR A 536 12.58 -31.09 26.81
C THR A 536 13.13 -32.32 27.51
N ASN A 537 12.26 -33.06 28.20
CA ASN A 537 12.61 -34.30 28.91
C ASN A 537 12.45 -35.58 28.05
N LEU A 538 12.33 -35.44 26.72
CA LEU A 538 12.25 -36.60 25.83
C LEU A 538 13.59 -37.34 25.80
N THR A 539 13.55 -38.65 26.06
CA THR A 539 14.72 -39.54 25.99
C THR A 539 14.79 -40.32 24.68
N LYS A 540 13.64 -40.54 24.03
CA LYS A 540 13.48 -41.25 22.75
C LYS A 540 12.39 -40.59 21.90
N LEU A 541 12.51 -40.74 20.57
CA LEU A 541 11.53 -40.28 19.58
C LEU A 541 10.72 -41.46 19.00
N PRO A 542 9.48 -41.22 18.49
CA PRO A 542 8.76 -42.22 17.72
C PRO A 542 9.51 -42.60 16.43
N ASP A 543 9.43 -43.87 16.03
CA ASP A 543 10.11 -44.42 14.85
C ASP A 543 9.35 -44.21 13.53
N ASP A 544 8.13 -43.70 13.60
CA ASP A 544 7.24 -43.47 12.46
C ASP A 544 7.05 -41.99 12.09
N LEU A 545 7.80 -41.07 12.71
CA LEU A 545 7.71 -39.64 12.38
C LEU A 545 8.01 -39.36 10.89
N TYR A 546 8.97 -40.07 10.30
CA TYR A 546 9.39 -39.88 8.91
C TYR A 546 8.30 -40.20 7.87
N VAL A 547 7.31 -41.05 8.22
CA VAL A 547 6.15 -41.34 7.34
C VAL A 547 4.95 -40.46 7.64
N ARG A 548 4.87 -39.92 8.86
CA ARG A 548 3.77 -39.02 9.28
C ARG A 548 4.02 -37.59 8.84
N TRP A 549 5.27 -37.14 8.90
CA TRP A 549 5.67 -35.78 8.60
C TRP A 549 6.08 -35.66 7.13
N HIS A 550 5.63 -34.58 6.49
CA HIS A 550 5.98 -34.26 5.11
C HIS A 550 7.30 -33.50 5.05
N ALA A 551 7.70 -33.09 3.84
CA ALA A 551 8.96 -32.38 3.64
C ALA A 551 8.98 -31.02 4.35
N MET A 552 9.99 -30.79 5.20
CA MET A 552 10.11 -29.57 6.01
C MET A 552 11.47 -28.89 5.83
N ALA A 553 11.53 -27.60 6.15
CA ALA A 553 12.79 -26.87 6.19
C ALA A 553 13.64 -27.25 7.42
N MET A 554 13.00 -27.41 8.59
CA MET A 554 13.75 -27.67 9.82
C MET A 554 12.99 -28.54 10.81
N ILE A 555 13.61 -29.65 11.21
CA ILE A 555 13.19 -30.46 12.34
C ILE A 555 14.29 -30.38 13.40
N SER A 556 13.92 -29.98 14.61
CA SER A 556 14.89 -29.76 15.68
C SER A 556 14.45 -30.39 16.99
N PHE A 557 15.38 -31.07 17.65
CA PHE A 557 15.28 -31.54 19.03
C PHE A 557 16.57 -31.15 19.75
N GLU A 558 16.58 -29.99 20.39
CA GLU A 558 17.81 -29.36 20.89
C GLU A 558 17.85 -29.22 22.41
N ASN A 559 19.06 -29.20 22.96
CA ASN A 559 19.33 -28.90 24.37
C ASN A 559 18.49 -29.76 25.35
N GLY A 560 18.14 -30.98 24.95
CA GLY A 560 17.27 -31.89 25.68
C GLY A 560 18.06 -32.99 26.38
N ILE A 561 17.40 -34.14 26.57
CA ILE A 561 18.01 -35.33 27.20
C ILE A 561 17.92 -36.58 26.32
N LEU A 562 17.78 -36.41 24.99
CA LEU A 562 17.74 -37.53 24.05
C LEU A 562 19.03 -38.35 24.14
N THR A 563 18.88 -39.68 24.25
CA THR A 563 20.00 -40.62 24.27
C THR A 563 20.00 -41.52 23.04
N GLU A 564 18.82 -41.81 22.48
CA GLU A 564 18.64 -42.69 21.34
C GLU A 564 17.82 -42.00 20.24
N ILE A 565 18.27 -42.14 18.99
CA ILE A 565 17.58 -41.64 17.81
C ILE A 565 17.13 -42.85 16.96
N PRO A 566 15.83 -43.00 16.66
CA PRO A 566 15.36 -44.01 15.73
C PRO A 566 16.06 -43.85 14.39
N TYR A 567 16.59 -44.95 13.84
CA TYR A 567 17.27 -44.95 12.54
C TYR A 567 16.41 -44.34 11.43
N GLN A 568 15.10 -44.60 11.48
CA GLN A 568 14.12 -44.10 10.53
C GLN A 568 14.02 -42.57 10.53
N MET A 569 14.44 -41.89 11.60
CA MET A 569 14.43 -40.43 11.67
C MET A 569 15.33 -39.79 10.61
N PHE A 570 16.43 -40.46 10.24
CA PHE A 570 17.33 -40.01 9.17
C PHE A 570 16.70 -40.08 7.78
N PHE A 571 15.54 -40.72 7.64
CA PHE A 571 14.76 -40.78 6.41
C PHE A 571 13.78 -39.62 6.27
N SER A 572 13.66 -38.78 7.30
CA SER A 572 12.73 -37.66 7.29
C SER A 572 13.10 -36.70 6.16
N PRO A 573 12.14 -36.31 5.30
CA PRO A 573 12.41 -35.36 4.22
C PRO A 573 12.64 -33.96 4.81
N VAL A 574 13.87 -33.61 5.19
CA VAL A 574 14.18 -32.35 5.86
C VAL A 574 15.45 -31.71 5.33
N TYR A 575 15.48 -30.38 5.28
CA TYR A 575 16.70 -29.64 4.93
C TYR A 575 17.69 -29.62 6.12
N THR A 576 17.24 -29.15 7.28
CA THR A 576 18.04 -29.15 8.53
C THR A 576 17.43 -30.11 9.56
N LEU A 577 18.18 -31.15 9.93
CA LEU A 577 17.91 -31.98 11.09
C LEU A 577 18.86 -31.57 12.22
N SER A 578 18.32 -31.03 13.31
CA SER A 578 19.12 -30.58 14.46
C SER A 578 18.85 -31.43 15.69
N LEU A 579 19.90 -31.97 16.27
CA LEU A 579 19.90 -32.77 17.50
C LEU A 579 20.97 -32.24 18.48
N MET A 580 21.32 -30.96 18.36
CA MET A 580 22.37 -30.31 19.16
C MET A 580 22.04 -30.32 20.65
N GLY A 581 23.04 -30.48 21.51
CA GLY A 581 22.90 -30.29 22.96
C GLY A 581 22.14 -31.40 23.67
N ASN A 582 22.13 -32.62 23.13
CA ASN A 582 21.52 -33.78 23.79
C ASN A 582 22.58 -34.66 24.47
N ARG A 583 22.19 -35.88 24.83
CA ARG A 583 23.03 -36.87 25.54
C ARG A 583 23.33 -38.07 24.66
N ILE A 584 23.47 -37.83 23.35
CA ILE A 584 23.73 -38.87 22.35
C ILE A 584 25.21 -39.24 22.41
N GLU A 585 25.52 -40.48 22.78
CA GLU A 585 26.89 -40.97 22.86
C GLU A 585 27.36 -41.67 21.59
N THR A 586 26.46 -42.37 20.90
CA THR A 586 26.76 -43.13 19.69
C THR A 586 25.60 -43.01 18.69
N LEU A 587 25.93 -43.11 17.40
CA LEU A 587 24.95 -43.08 16.31
C LEU A 587 25.19 -44.25 15.34
N PRO A 588 25.12 -45.51 15.82
CA PRO A 588 25.44 -46.68 14.99
C PRO A 588 24.53 -46.77 13.76
N THR A 589 23.32 -46.24 13.87
CA THR A 589 22.30 -46.18 12.82
C THR A 589 22.73 -45.37 11.60
N LEU A 590 23.62 -44.39 11.74
CA LEU A 590 24.17 -43.65 10.58
C LEU A 590 25.00 -44.57 9.67
N ALA A 591 25.57 -45.65 10.21
CA ALA A 591 26.28 -46.67 9.42
C ALA A 591 25.37 -47.45 8.47
N MET A 592 24.07 -47.48 8.79
CA MET A 592 23.09 -48.26 8.09
C MET A 592 22.41 -47.46 6.97
N MET A 593 22.76 -46.18 6.76
CA MET A 593 22.06 -45.33 5.78
C MET A 593 22.08 -45.92 4.36
N PRO A 594 20.93 -46.00 3.66
CA PRO A 594 20.89 -46.53 2.31
C PRO A 594 21.71 -45.67 1.34
N PRO A 595 22.34 -46.26 0.32
CA PRO A 595 23.03 -45.51 -0.73
C PRO A 595 22.09 -44.50 -1.41
N GLY A 596 22.56 -43.28 -1.65
CA GLY A 596 21.79 -42.22 -2.31
C GLY A 596 20.88 -41.40 -1.39
N MET A 597 20.88 -41.67 -0.08
CA MET A 597 20.22 -40.83 0.91
C MET A 597 21.04 -39.56 1.18
N ILE A 598 20.35 -38.42 1.23
CA ILE A 598 20.96 -37.11 1.42
C ILE A 598 20.28 -36.37 2.56
N ILE A 599 21.05 -35.99 3.57
CA ILE A 599 20.64 -35.03 4.60
C ILE A 599 21.45 -33.75 4.35
N PRO A 600 20.83 -32.65 3.90
CA PRO A 600 21.57 -31.43 3.58
C PRO A 600 22.34 -30.88 4.78
N GLU A 601 21.71 -30.81 5.95
CA GLU A 601 22.34 -30.33 7.17
C GLU A 601 21.96 -31.19 8.38
N LEU A 602 22.96 -31.78 9.03
CA LEU A 602 22.83 -32.50 10.30
C LEU A 602 23.63 -31.79 11.39
N ARG A 603 22.95 -31.35 12.46
CA ARG A 603 23.59 -30.70 13.62
C ARG A 603 23.58 -31.62 14.83
N LEU A 604 24.77 -31.95 15.32
CA LEU A 604 25.02 -32.83 16.47
C LEU A 604 25.93 -32.18 17.52
N THR A 605 26.24 -30.90 17.38
CA THR A 605 27.11 -30.16 18.32
C THR A 605 26.64 -30.30 19.76
N HIS A 606 27.56 -30.17 20.72
CA HIS A 606 27.27 -30.29 22.16
C HIS A 606 26.62 -31.62 22.57
N ASN A 607 26.92 -32.72 21.88
CA ASN A 607 26.60 -34.09 22.33
C ASN A 607 27.88 -34.81 22.80
N PRO A 608 27.79 -35.72 23.79
CA PRO A 608 28.93 -36.52 24.27
C PRO A 608 29.28 -37.67 23.31
N LEU A 609 29.40 -37.38 22.01
CA LEU A 609 29.67 -38.38 20.97
C LEU A 609 31.05 -39.01 21.19
N ARG A 610 31.08 -40.33 21.34
CA ARG A 610 32.32 -41.10 21.52
C ARG A 610 32.99 -41.46 20.20
N GLU A 611 32.17 -41.81 19.21
CA GLU A 611 32.61 -42.18 17.87
C GLU A 611 31.54 -41.85 16.82
N LEU A 612 32.00 -41.54 15.60
CA LEU A 612 31.15 -41.42 14.41
C LEU A 612 31.36 -42.65 13.53
N PRO A 613 30.31 -43.23 12.93
CA PRO A 613 30.49 -44.38 12.06
C PRO A 613 31.40 -44.08 10.86
N ALA A 614 32.32 -44.99 10.57
CA ALA A 614 33.25 -44.88 9.43
C ALA A 614 32.51 -44.71 8.08
N ALA A 615 31.28 -45.24 7.97
CA ALA A 615 30.43 -45.08 6.79
C ALA A 615 30.11 -43.61 6.47
N LEU A 616 30.09 -42.70 7.45
CA LEU A 616 29.90 -41.27 7.20
C LEU A 616 31.10 -40.61 6.48
N MET A 617 32.26 -41.27 6.50
CA MET A 617 33.44 -40.85 5.75
C MET A 617 33.54 -41.55 4.39
N ALA A 618 32.58 -42.43 4.05
CA ALA A 618 32.49 -43.05 2.74
C ALA A 618 31.85 -42.08 1.72
N PRO A 619 32.19 -42.19 0.42
CA PRO A 619 31.70 -41.27 -0.62
C PRO A 619 30.20 -41.41 -0.96
N ASP A 620 29.51 -42.45 -0.49
CA ASP A 620 28.17 -42.84 -0.93
C ASP A 620 26.98 -42.35 -0.05
N PRO A 621 27.09 -42.25 1.30
CA PRO A 621 26.10 -41.54 2.13
C PRO A 621 26.45 -40.04 2.24
N PHE A 622 25.54 -39.16 1.81
CA PHE A 622 25.87 -37.74 1.62
C PHE A 622 25.21 -36.84 2.68
N ILE A 623 25.94 -36.56 3.77
CA ILE A 623 25.63 -35.41 4.63
C ILE A 623 26.38 -34.20 4.06
N MET A 624 25.68 -33.18 3.56
CA MET A 624 26.37 -32.04 2.92
C MET A 624 27.06 -31.14 3.96
N SER A 625 26.44 -31.00 5.13
CA SER A 625 26.99 -30.24 6.26
C SER A 625 26.75 -31.01 7.56
N LEU A 626 27.85 -31.36 8.24
CA LEU A 626 27.84 -32.07 9.52
C LEU A 626 28.51 -31.22 10.58
N ASN A 627 27.77 -30.82 11.60
CA ASN A 627 28.29 -30.05 12.74
C ASN A 627 28.37 -30.95 13.98
N VAL A 628 29.57 -31.28 14.45
CA VAL A 628 29.82 -32.32 15.49
C VAL A 628 30.69 -31.87 16.68
N GLN A 629 30.93 -30.56 16.85
CA GLN A 629 31.75 -30.05 17.96
C GLN A 629 31.01 -29.93 19.30
#